data_AF-A0A7W3TZQ8-F1
#
_entry.id   AF-A0A7W3TZQ8-F1
#
_cell.length_a   1.000
_cell.length_b   1.000
_cell.length_c   1.000
_cell.angle_alpha   90.00
_cell.angle_beta   90.00
_cell.angle_gamma   90.00
#
_symmetry.space_group_name_H-M   'P 1'
#
loop_
_entity.id
_entity.type
_entity.pdbx_description
1 polymer ?
#
loop_
_entity_poly.entity_id
_entity_poly.type
_entity_poly.pdbx_seq_one_letter_code
_entity_poly.pdbx_strand_id
1 'polypeptide(L)'
;MEKNLQDIVISSKKIMVSSLKQLLELKKQPHPNEELIRVVQENYNTAKKTVEIVSGIEQTDSTELEETASVAKENVSQAKAPTSPASHQNIQMTREQYRQSHES
;
A
#
# COMPACT_ATOMS: atom_id res chain seq x y z
N MET A 1 18.55 19.14 1.74
CA MET A 1 17.89 17.85 2.05
C MET A 1 17.13 17.93 3.37
N GLU A 2 17.74 18.48 4.42
CA GLU A 2 17.13 18.69 5.74
C GLU A 2 15.76 19.40 5.72
N LYS A 3 15.61 20.49 4.96
CA LYS A 3 14.32 21.19 4.80
C LYS A 3 13.19 20.27 4.30
N ASN A 4 13.49 19.37 3.34
CA ASN A 4 12.51 18.44 2.80
C ASN A 4 12.10 17.39 3.84
N LEU A 5 13.04 16.93 4.68
CA LEU A 5 12.75 16.00 5.78
C LEU A 5 11.89 16.66 6.87
N GLN A 6 12.18 17.92 7.21
CA GLN A 6 11.36 18.70 8.12
C GLN A 6 9.93 18.88 7.58
N ASP A 7 9.78 19.20 6.29
CA ASP A 7 8.48 19.32 5.63
C ASP A 7 7.70 17.99 5.64
N ILE A 8 8.39 16.85 5.45
CA ILE A 8 7.80 15.51 5.57
C ILE A 8 7.32 15.26 7.00
N VAL A 9 8.14 15.54 8.02
CA VAL A 9 7.75 15.35 9.43
C VAL A 9 6.55 16.22 9.80
N ILE A 10 6.56 17.49 9.37
CA ILE A 10 5.45 18.42 9.61
C ILE A 10 4.17 17.87 8.97
N SER A 11 4.24 17.42 7.72
CA SER A 11 3.10 16.87 7.00
C SER A 11 2.58 15.58 7.65
N SER A 12 3.46 14.67 8.04
CA SER A 12 3.09 13.43 8.74
C SER A 12 2.42 13.72 10.09
N LYS A 13 2.94 14.68 10.87
CA LYS A 13 2.29 15.11 12.12
C LYS A 13 0.88 15.68 11.88
N LYS A 14 0.68 16.45 10.80
CA LYS A 14 -0.67 16.95 10.43
C LYS A 14 -1.62 15.81 10.07
N ILE A 15 -1.13 14.80 9.34
CA ILE A 15 -1.92 13.60 9.02
C ILE A 15 -2.29 12.86 10.30
N MET A 16 -1.35 12.63 11.21
CA MET A 16 -1.61 11.97 12.49
C MET A 16 -2.73 12.67 13.27
N VAL A 17 -2.64 13.99 13.43
CA VAL A 17 -3.67 14.78 14.15
C VAL A 17 -5.03 14.68 13.45
N SER A 18 -5.06 14.78 12.12
CA SER A 18 -6.29 14.71 11.34
C SER A 18 -6.93 13.32 11.42
N SER A 19 -6.15 12.25 11.32
CA SER A 19 -6.62 10.87 11.48
C SER A 19 -7.17 10.61 12.87
N LEU A 20 -6.52 11.11 13.93
CA LEU A 20 -7.05 10.97 15.29
C LEU A 20 -8.40 11.69 15.46
N LYS A 21 -8.54 12.90 14.90
CA LYS A 21 -9.80 13.64 14.93
C LYS A 21 -10.90 12.87 14.19
N GLN A 22 -10.62 12.36 13.00
CA GLN A 22 -11.56 11.57 12.22
C GLN A 22 -11.96 10.28 12.94
N LEU A 23 -11.01 9.55 13.56
CA LEU A 23 -11.31 8.36 14.36
C LEU A 23 -12.24 8.68 15.54
N LEU A 24 -12.03 9.81 16.22
CA LEU A 24 -12.90 10.26 17.30
C LEU A 24 -14.30 10.61 16.80
N GLU A 25 -14.42 11.22 15.62
CA GLU A 25 -15.71 11.53 15.00
C GLU A 25 -16.44 10.26 14.56
N LEU A 26 -15.75 9.31 13.93
CA LEU A 26 -16.31 8.04 13.49
C LEU A 26 -16.82 7.21 14.67
N LYS A 27 -16.07 7.16 15.78
CA LYS A 27 -16.49 6.46 17.01
C LYS A 27 -17.73 7.05 17.68
N LYS A 28 -18.10 8.30 17.36
CA LYS A 28 -19.33 8.94 17.87
C LYS A 28 -20.55 8.64 17.01
N GLN A 29 -20.38 8.03 15.83
CA GLN A 29 -21.49 7.72 14.94
C GLN A 29 -22.30 6.53 15.49
N PRO A 30 -23.64 6.52 15.33
CA PRO A 30 -24.48 5.41 15.77
C PRO A 30 -24.17 4.09 15.07
N HIS A 31 -23.72 4.16 13.82
CA HIS A 31 -23.31 3.03 12.98
C HIS A 31 -21.97 3.36 12.32
N PRO A 32 -20.86 3.19 13.03
CA PRO A 32 -19.54 3.50 12.49
C PRO A 32 -19.22 2.60 11.30
N ASN A 33 -18.64 3.18 10.26
CA ASN A 33 -18.11 2.42 9.14
C ASN A 33 -16.76 1.82 9.55
N GLU A 34 -16.74 0.51 9.82
CA GLU A 34 -15.55 -0.23 10.26
C GLU A 34 -14.40 -0.21 9.25
N GLU A 35 -14.72 -0.28 7.94
CA GLU A 35 -13.71 -0.18 6.88
C GLU A 35 -13.06 1.20 6.89
N LEU A 36 -13.86 2.26 7.04
CA LEU A 36 -13.36 3.62 7.13
C LEU A 36 -12.51 3.82 8.39
N ILE A 37 -12.93 3.27 9.53
CA ILE A 37 -12.11 3.30 10.76
C ILE A 37 -10.77 2.63 10.52
N ARG A 38 -10.73 1.45 9.89
CA ARG A 38 -9.50 0.74 9.58
C ARG A 38 -8.57 1.59 8.71
N VAL A 39 -9.08 2.15 7.62
CA VAL A 39 -8.30 3.00 6.71
C VAL A 39 -7.74 4.22 7.43
N VAL A 40 -8.54 4.91 8.24
CA VAL A 40 -8.06 6.09 8.98
C VAL A 40 -7.00 5.70 10.03
N GLN A 41 -7.15 4.54 10.66
CA GLN A 41 -6.15 3.99 11.59
C GLN A 41 -4.84 3.62 10.86
N GLU A 42 -4.91 3.04 9.67
CA GLU A 42 -3.74 2.75 8.82
C GLU A 42 -3.02 4.04 8.41
N ASN A 43 -3.77 5.09 8.05
CA ASN A 43 -3.21 6.40 7.73
C ASN A 43 -2.44 7.01 8.92
N TYR A 44 -3.01 6.92 10.13
CA TYR A 44 -2.33 7.34 11.35
C TYR A 44 -1.03 6.56 11.57
N ASN A 45 -1.08 5.23 11.46
CA ASN A 45 0.07 4.37 11.68
C ASN A 45 1.18 4.61 10.65
N THR A 46 0.81 4.84 9.40
CA THR A 46 1.76 5.14 8.31
C THR A 46 2.46 6.46 8.58
N ALA A 47 1.72 7.52 8.89
CA ALA A 47 2.29 8.81 9.22
C ALA A 47 3.18 8.76 10.48
N LYS A 48 2.78 7.99 11.50
CA LYS A 48 3.59 7.73 12.69
C LYS A 48 4.93 7.08 12.32
N LYS A 49 4.91 6.00 11.53
CA LYS A 49 6.14 5.33 11.04
C LYS A 49 7.02 6.28 10.24
N THR A 50 6.46 7.16 9.41
CA THR A 50 7.25 8.16 8.67
C THR A 50 7.97 9.12 9.63
N VAL A 51 7.31 9.57 10.70
CA VAL A 51 7.97 10.40 11.72
C VAL A 51 9.07 9.63 12.43
N GLU A 52 8.82 8.38 12.81
CA GLU A 52 9.81 7.51 13.48
C GLU A 52 11.03 7.27 12.58
N ILE A 53 10.83 7.01 11.29
CA ILE A 53 11.93 6.85 10.32
C ILE A 53 12.72 8.15 10.21
N VAL A 54 12.09 9.30 10.00
CA VAL A 54 12.83 10.55 9.82
C VAL A 54 13.54 11.00 11.10
N SER A 55 12.93 10.80 12.26
CA SER A 55 13.57 11.06 13.55
C SER A 55 14.67 10.05 13.88
N GLY A 56 14.56 8.80 13.39
CA GLY A 56 15.60 7.78 13.47
C GLY A 56 16.74 7.98 12.46
N ILE A 57 16.49 8.64 11.33
CA ILE A 57 17.53 9.05 10.37
C ILE A 57 18.47 10.11 10.97
N GLU A 58 18.02 10.89 11.96
CA GLU A 58 18.92 11.78 12.73
C GLU A 58 19.75 11.04 13.78
N GLN A 59 19.44 9.77 14.08
CA GLN A 59 20.19 8.92 14.99
C GLN A 59 20.56 7.60 14.30
N THR A 60 21.66 7.61 13.54
CA THR A 60 22.55 6.50 13.14
C THR A 60 22.82 6.40 11.64
N ASP A 61 24.09 6.59 11.29
CA ASP A 61 24.76 5.71 10.33
C ASP A 61 24.55 4.26 10.80
N SER A 62 23.54 3.55 10.28
CA SER A 62 23.44 2.10 10.41
C SER A 62 22.58 1.53 9.29
N THR A 63 23.30 0.84 8.43
CA THR A 63 22.94 -0.20 7.46
C THR A 63 21.67 -0.99 7.81
N GLU A 64 20.96 -1.44 6.76
CA GLU A 64 19.78 -2.32 6.71
C GLU A 64 18.39 -1.63 6.73
N LEU A 65 18.01 -1.14 5.56
CA LEU A 65 16.60 -1.11 5.11
C LEU A 65 16.51 -1.81 3.75
N GLU A 66 17.01 -3.05 3.68
CA GLU A 66 16.39 -4.03 2.78
C GLU A 66 15.14 -4.59 3.47
N GLU A 67 14.14 -4.97 2.69
CA GLU A 67 12.95 -5.71 3.14
C GLU A 67 11.74 -4.90 3.68
N THR A 68 11.21 -3.94 2.93
CA THR A 68 9.73 -3.67 2.98
C THR A 68 9.09 -3.24 1.65
N ALA A 69 9.84 -3.14 0.54
CA ALA A 69 9.25 -2.77 -0.76
C ALA A 69 8.48 -3.91 -1.47
N SER A 70 8.52 -5.14 -0.95
CA SER A 70 7.97 -6.32 -1.63
C SER A 70 6.50 -6.65 -1.34
N VAL A 71 5.79 -5.89 -0.48
CA VAL A 71 4.38 -6.22 -0.11
C VAL A 71 3.34 -5.35 -0.83
N ALA A 72 3.74 -4.37 -1.65
CA ALA A 72 2.81 -3.43 -2.28
C ALA A 72 2.37 -3.81 -3.72
N LYS A 73 2.69 -5.01 -4.23
CA LYS A 73 2.29 -5.42 -5.60
C LYS A 73 1.36 -6.63 -5.71
N GLU A 74 0.92 -7.24 -4.61
CA GLU A 74 0.17 -8.50 -4.68
C GLU A 74 -1.25 -8.46 -4.07
N ASN A 75 -1.92 -7.31 -4.11
CA ASN A 75 -3.33 -7.24 -3.67
C ASN A 75 -4.24 -6.35 -4.52
N VAL A 76 -4.00 -6.29 -5.84
CA VAL A 76 -5.01 -5.84 -6.81
C VAL A 76 -5.37 -7.04 -7.69
N SER A 77 -6.03 -8.03 -7.13
CA SER A 77 -6.83 -9.02 -7.88
C SER A 77 -7.65 -9.88 -6.93
N GLN A 78 -8.67 -9.29 -6.28
CA GLN A 78 -9.74 -10.10 -5.72
C GLN A 78 -11.06 -9.33 -5.66
N ALA A 79 -11.72 -9.20 -6.80
CA ALA A 79 -13.17 -9.01 -6.83
C ALA A 79 -13.78 -9.67 -8.07
N LYS A 80 -14.37 -10.84 -7.80
CA LYS A 80 -15.49 -11.50 -8.50
C LYS A 80 -15.23 -12.23 -9.83
N ALA A 81 -15.11 -13.55 -9.71
CA ALA A 81 -15.62 -14.53 -10.67
C ALA A 81 -17.18 -14.55 -10.64
N PRO A 82 -17.86 -15.07 -11.67
CA PRO A 82 -18.09 -16.52 -11.78
C PRO A 82 -17.84 -17.01 -13.22
N THR A 83 -17.36 -18.21 -13.52
CA THR A 83 -18.01 -19.53 -13.41
C THR A 83 -16.99 -20.58 -13.87
N SER A 84 -16.90 -21.73 -13.20
CA SER A 84 -16.21 -22.93 -13.72
C SER A 84 -16.99 -23.55 -14.90
N PRO A 85 -16.48 -24.55 -15.66
CA PRO A 85 -15.12 -25.13 -15.67
C PRO A 85 -14.54 -25.35 -17.11
N ALA A 86 -13.22 -25.45 -17.26
CA ALA A 86 -12.54 -26.40 -18.16
C ALA A 86 -11.05 -26.10 -18.31
N SER A 87 -10.24 -27.07 -17.90
CA SER A 87 -8.81 -27.25 -18.21
C SER A 87 -8.46 -26.86 -19.63
N HIS A 88 -7.57 -25.88 -19.85
CA HIS A 88 -6.59 -25.91 -20.95
C HIS A 88 -5.35 -25.10 -20.57
N GLN A 89 -4.20 -25.76 -20.66
CA GLN A 89 -2.86 -25.24 -20.37
C GLN A 89 -2.58 -23.99 -21.21
N ASN A 90 -2.46 -22.82 -20.57
CA ASN A 90 -2.01 -21.60 -21.23
C ASN A 90 -0.47 -21.65 -21.37
N ILE A 91 0.02 -22.33 -22.41
CA ILE A 91 1.42 -22.22 -22.81
C ILE A 91 1.52 -20.90 -23.58
N GLN A 92 2.20 -19.90 -23.00
CA GLN A 92 2.58 -18.68 -23.71
C GLN A 92 3.52 -19.05 -24.86
N MET A 93 3.01 -18.99 -26.09
CA MET A 93 3.82 -19.21 -27.29
C MET A 93 4.70 -17.99 -27.57
N THR A 94 5.94 -18.24 -28.01
CA THR A 94 6.84 -17.17 -28.45
C THR A 94 6.42 -16.64 -29.83
N ARG A 95 6.85 -15.42 -30.15
CA ARG A 95 6.44 -14.68 -31.37
C ARG A 95 6.70 -15.44 -32.68
N GLU A 96 7.69 -16.32 -32.70
CA GLU A 96 8.03 -17.15 -33.87
C GLU A 96 7.04 -18.32 -34.07
N GLN A 97 6.51 -18.89 -32.99
CA GLN A 97 5.53 -19.98 -33.02
C GLN A 97 4.15 -19.52 -33.50
N TYR A 98 3.79 -18.25 -33.24
CA TYR A 98 2.56 -17.65 -33.77
C TYR A 98 2.59 -17.44 -35.29
N ARG A 99 3.78 -17.16 -35.85
CA ARG A 99 3.92 -16.93 -37.29
C ARG A 99 3.73 -18.21 -38.11
N GLN A 100 4.19 -19.34 -37.60
CA GLN A 100 4.08 -20.62 -38.31
C GLN A 100 2.68 -21.25 -38.26
N SER A 101 1.84 -20.84 -37.31
CA SER A 101 0.48 -21.35 -37.16
C SER A 101 -0.55 -20.66 -38.07
N HIS A 102 -0.14 -19.62 -38.80
CA HIS A 102 -1.02 -18.82 -39.67
C HIS A 102 -0.58 -18.74 -41.14
N GLU A 103 0.44 -19.50 -41.55
CA GLU A 103 0.79 -19.70 -42.97
C GLU A 103 0.44 -21.15 -43.36
N SER A 104 -0.79 -21.36 -43.85
CA SER A 104 -1.22 -22.52 -44.65
C SER A 104 -2.23 -22.05 -45.69
#